data_AF-A0A955ISI5-F1
#
_entry.id   AF-A0A955ISI5-F1
#
_cell.length_a   1.000
_cell.length_b   1.000
_cell.length_c   1.000
_cell.angle_alpha   90.00
_cell.angle_beta   90.00
_cell.angle_gamma   90.00
#
_symmetry.space_group_name_H-M   'P 1'
#
loop_
_entity.id
_entity.type
_entity.pdbx_description
1 polymer ?
#
loop_
_entity_poly.entity_id
_entity_poly.type
_entity_poly.pdbx_seq_one_letter_code
_entity_poly.pdbx_strand_id
1 'polypeptide(L)'
;ELDPDPTTLEYYERTGRVSAADVEMTRTLAAWADGTEAIPEVLVERGRLLRVDADTNATQAERDEAASAIDALGASPVGDKLAIRLADIADGTEDLDSLKDKEFGWAAASTFWGYRDLGIETLADDQFDMGTALGLPKSMHLVFAIAPFAIGAGYLSGRAGLMVTAGGVLAYLVLNPALHAMGFLPSTVSAEQVATSWGRGNIGKPLGIGLLCGGALMGVVVTLPMIKAALSSLIAAAGSGRSSDELGMKTLTVATAGAFVLLFVTSYFSEGEASNRVCPVTNATLVAVGTPEPHDLPTADFGGYSIQFEHEAALATWDGWDDDQRLERLRAINSAPGLLASLPTPLRAFLIAVVGSVWIWFAGIVIAQCTGMTDWSPISGIALLTVVLVLMLAGVGAVIPAVLVGATLCCAITMSADMMADLRTGYIVGSIPKRQQIVELLTTWIGPVVCMLTVLLIAQATTENSGRPMGEGTDIPAAQAVALHSIITGVQGGDLPYVLYGLGG
;
A
#
# COMPACT_ATOMS: atom_id res chain seq x y z
N GLU A 1 -47.24 -9.42 2.89
CA GLU A 1 -47.27 -8.07 2.31
C GLU A 1 -46.33 -8.07 1.12
N LEU A 2 -46.72 -7.44 0.01
CA LEU A 2 -45.88 -7.33 -1.18
C LEU A 2 -44.56 -6.64 -0.80
N ASP A 3 -43.44 -7.20 -1.27
CA ASP A 3 -42.11 -6.64 -1.09
C ASP A 3 -42.10 -5.26 -1.78
N PRO A 4 -41.78 -4.14 -1.08
CA PRO A 4 -41.75 -2.84 -1.71
C PRO A 4 -40.66 -2.84 -2.79
N ASP A 5 -40.96 -2.17 -3.91
CA ASP A 5 -40.06 -2.06 -5.05
C ASP A 5 -38.68 -1.56 -4.58
N PRO A 6 -37.58 -2.29 -4.86
CA PRO A 6 -36.22 -1.93 -4.43
C PRO A 6 -35.71 -0.61 -5.04
N THR A 7 -36.49 0.02 -5.91
CA THR A 7 -36.23 1.35 -6.48
C THR A 7 -36.79 2.51 -5.65
N THR A 8 -37.45 2.23 -4.52
CA THR A 8 -38.14 3.27 -3.73
C THR A 8 -37.32 3.77 -2.55
N LEU A 9 -37.39 5.07 -2.26
CA LEU A 9 -36.77 5.68 -1.08
C LEU A 9 -37.15 4.97 0.24
N GLU A 10 -38.37 4.43 0.33
CA GLU A 10 -38.89 3.70 1.51
C GLU A 10 -38.14 2.39 1.79
N TYR A 11 -37.60 1.75 0.75
CA TYR A 11 -36.75 0.57 0.89
C TYR A 11 -35.39 0.91 1.55
N TYR A 12 -34.78 2.03 1.17
CA TYR A 12 -33.50 2.48 1.70
C TYR A 12 -33.59 2.99 3.14
N GLU A 13 -34.72 3.58 3.52
CA GLU A 13 -35.04 3.94 4.90
C GLU A 13 -35.16 2.69 5.79
N ARG A 14 -35.93 1.68 5.35
CA ARG A 14 -36.13 0.43 6.11
C ARG A 14 -34.86 -0.41 6.27
N THR A 15 -33.92 -0.30 5.33
CA THR A 15 -32.64 -1.01 5.39
C THR A 15 -31.55 -0.25 6.15
N GLY A 16 -31.86 0.94 6.68
CA GLY A 16 -30.94 1.75 7.48
C GLY A 16 -29.76 2.33 6.68
N ARG A 17 -29.86 2.34 5.35
CA ARG A 17 -28.83 2.88 4.44
C ARG A 17 -28.93 4.41 4.31
N VAL A 18 -30.11 4.95 4.55
CA VAL A 18 -30.41 6.39 4.50
C VAL A 18 -31.27 6.71 5.73
N SER A 19 -31.02 7.85 6.40
CA SER A 19 -31.84 8.25 7.55
C SER A 19 -33.21 8.77 7.10
N ALA A 20 -34.22 8.69 7.97
CA ALA A 20 -35.55 9.23 7.69
C ALA A 20 -35.51 10.74 7.35
N ALA A 21 -34.58 11.48 7.94
CA ALA A 21 -34.38 12.90 7.66
C ALA A 21 -33.84 13.16 6.24
N ASP A 22 -32.92 12.30 5.76
CA ASP A 22 -32.34 12.42 4.42
C ASP A 22 -33.33 12.01 3.32
N VAL A 23 -34.23 11.07 3.62
CA VAL A 23 -35.35 10.69 2.74
C VAL A 23 -36.33 11.85 2.58
N GLU A 24 -36.69 12.49 3.69
CA GLU A 24 -37.62 13.63 3.68
C GLU A 24 -37.01 14.82 2.93
N MET A 25 -35.74 15.16 3.22
CA MET A 25 -35.02 16.23 2.52
C MET A 25 -34.98 16.00 1.00
N THR A 26 -34.77 14.75 0.60
CA THR A 26 -34.72 14.37 -0.82
C THR A 26 -36.08 14.54 -1.51
N ARG A 27 -37.17 14.18 -0.84
CA ARG A 27 -38.54 14.39 -1.36
C ARG A 27 -38.86 15.87 -1.48
N THR A 28 -38.49 16.67 -0.48
CA THR A 28 -38.70 18.12 -0.48
C THR A 28 -37.92 18.80 -1.62
N LEU A 29 -36.65 18.44 -1.83
CA LEU A 29 -35.84 18.97 -2.92
C LEU A 29 -36.38 18.59 -4.31
N ALA A 30 -36.82 17.34 -4.49
CA ALA A 30 -37.46 16.90 -5.72
C ALA A 30 -38.77 17.67 -5.97
N ALA A 31 -39.58 17.87 -4.94
CA ALA A 31 -40.83 18.60 -5.04
C ALA A 31 -40.62 20.07 -5.45
N TRP A 32 -39.59 20.73 -4.94
CA TRP A 32 -39.18 22.07 -5.35
C TRP A 32 -38.63 22.11 -6.76
N ALA A 33 -37.74 21.17 -7.13
CA ALA A 33 -37.13 21.10 -8.46
C ALA A 33 -38.15 20.83 -9.58
N ASP A 34 -39.15 19.99 -9.31
CA ASP A 34 -40.23 19.68 -10.25
C ASP A 34 -41.37 20.72 -10.23
N GLY A 35 -41.26 21.76 -9.38
CA GLY A 35 -42.24 22.83 -9.26
C GLY A 35 -43.59 22.40 -8.67
N THR A 36 -43.64 21.22 -8.03
CA THR A 36 -44.84 20.68 -7.39
C THR A 36 -45.12 21.32 -6.04
N GLU A 37 -44.08 21.79 -5.34
CA GLU A 37 -44.16 22.60 -4.13
C GLU A 37 -43.40 23.92 -4.31
N ALA A 38 -43.94 24.99 -3.72
CA ALA A 38 -43.27 26.28 -3.72
C ALA A 38 -42.15 26.30 -2.67
N ILE A 39 -41.00 26.87 -3.04
CA ILE A 39 -39.90 27.11 -2.11
C ILE A 39 -40.37 28.09 -1.03
N PRO A 40 -40.24 27.77 0.27
CA PRO A 40 -40.62 28.67 1.35
C PRO A 40 -39.83 29.99 1.30
N GLU A 41 -40.54 31.11 1.28
CA GLU A 41 -39.94 32.45 1.21
C GLU A 41 -39.00 32.74 2.39
N VAL A 42 -39.28 32.15 3.55
CA VAL A 42 -38.44 32.23 4.76
C VAL A 42 -37.03 31.68 4.51
N LEU A 43 -36.88 30.62 3.69
CA LEU A 43 -35.58 30.03 3.36
C LEU A 43 -34.82 30.87 2.35
N VAL A 44 -35.54 31.44 1.39
CA VAL A 44 -34.99 32.40 0.40
C VAL A 44 -34.47 33.63 1.12
N GLU A 45 -35.24 34.19 2.04
CA GLU A 45 -34.85 35.37 2.81
C GLU A 45 -33.64 35.09 3.71
N ARG A 46 -33.60 33.91 4.34
CA ARG A 46 -32.41 33.46 5.07
C ARG A 46 -31.17 33.40 4.16
N GLY A 47 -31.31 32.87 2.95
CA GLY A 47 -30.22 32.81 1.97
C GLY A 47 -29.69 34.18 1.56
N ARG A 48 -30.57 35.16 1.37
CA ARG A 48 -30.19 36.55 1.07
C ARG A 48 -29.42 37.18 2.22
N LEU A 49 -29.87 36.99 3.45
CA LEU A 49 -29.18 37.51 4.64
C LEU A 49 -27.80 36.85 4.84
N LEU A 50 -27.69 35.54 4.60
CA LEU A 50 -26.41 34.81 4.64
C LEU A 50 -25.40 35.33 3.60
N ARG A 51 -25.88 35.79 2.43
CA ARG A 51 -25.01 36.44 1.43
C ARG A 51 -24.49 37.79 1.92
N VAL A 52 -25.31 38.58 2.60
CA VAL A 52 -24.89 39.87 3.18
C VAL A 52 -23.88 39.66 4.31
N ASP A 53 -24.11 38.68 5.18
CA ASP A 53 -23.17 38.32 6.25
C ASP A 53 -21.80 37.86 5.69
N ALA A 54 -21.81 37.10 4.58
CA ALA A 54 -20.61 36.63 3.91
C ALA A 54 -19.95 37.66 2.96
N ASP A 55 -20.58 38.80 2.67
CA ASP A 55 -20.05 39.79 1.72
C ASP A 55 -18.95 40.65 2.37
N THR A 56 -17.74 40.52 1.84
CA THR A 56 -16.56 41.29 2.26
C THR A 56 -16.67 42.79 1.95
N ASN A 57 -17.56 43.19 1.03
CA ASN A 57 -17.80 44.59 0.68
C ASN A 57 -18.91 45.24 1.51
N ALA A 58 -19.71 44.46 2.25
CA ALA A 58 -20.72 44.99 3.16
C ALA A 58 -20.06 45.70 4.36
N THR A 59 -20.72 46.74 4.87
CA THR A 59 -20.27 47.41 6.09
C THR A 59 -20.51 46.53 7.31
N GLN A 60 -19.73 46.75 8.38
CA GLN A 60 -19.88 45.95 9.60
C GLN A 60 -21.28 46.06 10.21
N ALA A 61 -21.91 47.24 10.12
CA ALA A 61 -23.26 47.46 10.61
C ALA A 61 -24.31 46.63 9.83
N GLU A 62 -24.15 46.50 8.51
CA GLU A 62 -25.03 45.70 7.66
C GLU A 62 -24.88 44.19 7.94
N ARG A 63 -23.66 43.72 8.23
CA ARG A 63 -23.42 42.33 8.65
C ARG A 63 -24.01 42.03 10.03
N ASP A 64 -23.83 42.94 10.99
CA ASP A 64 -24.38 42.76 12.34
C ASP A 64 -25.93 42.77 12.33
N GLU A 65 -26.55 43.57 11.46
CA GLU A 65 -28.00 43.57 11.23
C GLU A 65 -28.47 42.28 10.55
N ALA A 66 -27.75 41.80 9.53
CA ALA A 66 -28.04 40.54 8.86
C ALA A 66 -27.93 39.34 9.80
N ALA A 67 -26.88 39.28 10.63
CA ALA A 67 -26.70 38.24 11.64
C ALA A 67 -27.83 38.24 12.68
N SER A 68 -28.26 39.43 13.12
CA SER A 68 -29.40 39.57 14.05
C SER A 68 -30.72 39.13 13.41
N ALA A 69 -30.92 39.40 12.13
CA ALA A 69 -32.09 38.97 11.37
C ALA A 69 -32.09 37.45 11.14
N ILE A 70 -30.93 36.83 10.89
CA ILE A 70 -30.78 35.37 10.78
C ILE A 70 -31.15 34.69 12.10
N ASP A 71 -30.73 35.24 13.24
CA ASP A 71 -31.07 34.71 14.57
C ASP A 71 -32.59 34.83 14.85
N ALA A 72 -33.21 35.94 14.44
CA ALA A 72 -34.66 36.14 14.55
C ALA A 72 -35.49 35.15 13.71
N LEU A 73 -34.95 34.64 12.60
CA LEU A 73 -35.58 33.61 11.76
C LEU A 73 -35.50 32.20 12.37
N GLY A 74 -34.68 32.00 13.41
CA GLY A 74 -34.56 30.73 14.13
C GLY A 74 -33.75 29.66 13.37
N ALA A 75 -33.82 28.41 13.84
CA ALA A 75 -33.09 27.29 13.25
C ALA A 75 -33.69 26.91 11.88
N SER A 76 -32.83 26.80 10.87
CA SER A 76 -33.25 26.39 9.53
C SER A 76 -33.37 24.87 9.44
N PRO A 77 -34.44 24.34 8.79
CA PRO A 77 -34.55 22.92 8.47
C PRO A 77 -33.56 22.48 7.38
N VAL A 78 -32.97 23.42 6.64
CA VAL A 78 -31.97 23.18 5.57
C VAL A 78 -30.63 23.82 5.93
N GLY A 79 -29.52 23.25 5.44
CA GLY A 79 -28.19 23.83 5.63
C GLY A 79 -28.01 25.20 4.95
N ASP A 80 -27.11 26.03 5.47
CA ASP A 80 -26.90 27.41 5.01
C ASP A 80 -26.53 27.52 3.52
N LYS A 81 -25.74 26.56 3.00
CA LYS A 81 -25.40 26.49 1.57
C LYS A 81 -26.64 26.30 0.68
N LEU A 82 -27.60 25.48 1.11
CA LEU A 82 -28.83 25.24 0.37
C LEU A 82 -29.73 26.48 0.43
N ALA A 83 -29.81 27.16 1.57
CA ALA A 83 -30.54 28.42 1.69
C ALA A 83 -30.00 29.49 0.72
N ILE A 84 -28.67 29.62 0.59
CA ILE A 84 -28.04 30.52 -0.38
C ILE A 84 -28.42 30.13 -1.81
N ARG A 85 -28.37 28.85 -2.16
CA ARG A 85 -28.75 28.36 -3.50
C ARG A 85 -30.21 28.66 -3.83
N LEU A 86 -31.12 28.53 -2.85
CA LEU A 86 -32.53 28.87 -3.03
C LEU A 86 -32.73 30.38 -3.26
N ALA A 87 -31.91 31.23 -2.63
CA ALA A 87 -31.91 32.67 -2.90
C ALA A 87 -31.43 32.99 -4.32
N ASP A 88 -30.40 32.29 -4.79
CA ASP A 88 -29.86 32.47 -6.15
C ASP A 88 -30.88 32.04 -7.23
N ILE A 89 -31.64 30.97 -6.97
CA ILE A 89 -32.75 30.56 -7.84
C ILE A 89 -33.87 31.63 -7.85
N ALA A 90 -34.22 32.17 -6.69
CA ALA A 90 -35.26 33.19 -6.57
C ALA A 90 -34.85 34.53 -7.23
N ASP A 91 -33.57 34.87 -7.17
CA ASP A 91 -32.99 36.07 -7.79
C ASP A 91 -32.68 35.87 -9.29
N GLY A 92 -32.86 34.65 -9.80
CA GLY A 92 -32.65 34.28 -11.20
C GLY A 92 -31.19 34.18 -11.63
N THR A 93 -30.27 34.06 -10.67
CA THR A 93 -28.83 33.83 -10.92
C THR A 93 -28.50 32.36 -11.14
N GLU A 94 -29.32 31.46 -10.62
CA GLU A 94 -29.23 30.01 -10.85
C GLU A 94 -30.59 29.41 -11.28
N ASP A 95 -30.56 28.22 -11.88
CA ASP A 95 -31.75 27.50 -12.34
C ASP A 95 -32.23 26.46 -11.31
N LEU A 96 -33.50 26.04 -11.36
CA LEU A 96 -34.05 25.01 -10.46
C LEU A 96 -33.27 23.68 -10.56
N ASP A 97 -32.67 23.39 -11.71
CA ASP A 97 -31.82 22.21 -11.90
C ASP A 97 -30.56 22.21 -11.02
N SER A 98 -30.15 23.36 -10.47
CA SER A 98 -29.02 23.45 -9.53
C SER A 98 -29.28 22.78 -8.18
N LEU A 99 -30.55 22.56 -7.81
CA LEU A 99 -30.93 21.80 -6.61
C LEU A 99 -30.57 20.31 -6.73
N LYS A 100 -30.18 19.85 -7.92
CA LYS A 100 -29.69 18.50 -8.22
C LYS A 100 -28.17 18.36 -8.00
N ASP A 101 -27.51 19.30 -7.32
CA ASP A 101 -26.09 19.15 -6.99
C ASP A 101 -25.87 18.09 -5.88
N LYS A 102 -24.77 17.32 -5.99
CA LYS A 102 -24.33 16.32 -5.02
C LYS A 102 -24.11 16.91 -3.62
N GLU A 103 -23.87 18.22 -3.54
CA GLU A 103 -23.68 18.93 -2.26
C GLU A 103 -24.97 19.06 -1.41
N PHE A 104 -26.17 18.91 -1.99
CA PHE A 104 -27.44 19.19 -1.31
C PHE A 104 -28.30 17.95 -1.00
N GLY A 105 -27.95 16.78 -1.51
CA GLY A 105 -28.65 15.54 -1.22
C GLY A 105 -28.12 14.32 -1.97
N TRP A 106 -28.38 13.13 -1.44
CA TRP A 106 -27.85 11.88 -2.01
C TRP A 106 -28.49 11.50 -3.36
N ALA A 107 -29.75 11.89 -3.61
CA ALA A 107 -30.45 11.65 -4.87
C ALA A 107 -30.45 12.84 -5.85
N ALA A 108 -30.01 14.02 -5.41
CA ALA A 108 -29.72 15.15 -6.30
C ALA A 108 -28.63 14.74 -7.31
N ALA A 109 -27.68 13.91 -6.88
CA ALA A 109 -26.65 13.25 -7.69
C ALA A 109 -27.16 12.36 -8.85
N SER A 110 -28.46 12.01 -8.91
CA SER A 110 -28.98 10.98 -9.80
C SER A 110 -30.11 11.49 -10.69
N THR A 111 -29.85 12.54 -11.47
CA THR A 111 -30.60 12.72 -12.72
C THR A 111 -29.92 11.88 -13.79
N PHE A 112 -30.30 10.59 -13.83
CA PHE A 112 -30.18 9.63 -14.92
C PHE A 112 -29.07 9.86 -15.97
N TRP A 113 -28.00 9.05 -15.91
CA TRP A 113 -27.58 8.12 -16.99
C TRP A 113 -26.46 7.21 -16.49
N GLY A 114 -26.68 5.90 -16.57
CA GLY A 114 -25.68 4.87 -16.32
C GLY A 114 -26.00 3.99 -15.11
N TYR A 115 -26.80 2.94 -15.33
CA TYR A 115 -26.92 1.62 -14.66
C TYR A 115 -26.66 1.40 -13.15
N ARG A 116 -26.30 2.42 -12.36
CA ARG A 116 -25.87 2.31 -10.97
C ARG A 116 -27.03 2.07 -10.01
N ASP A 117 -28.25 2.47 -10.39
CA ASP A 117 -29.44 2.42 -9.53
C ASP A 117 -30.40 1.27 -9.88
N LEU A 118 -30.04 0.37 -10.81
CA LEU A 118 -30.84 -0.82 -11.14
C LEU A 118 -30.56 -2.02 -10.22
N GLY A 119 -29.71 -1.86 -9.19
CA GLY A 119 -29.39 -2.95 -8.27
C GLY A 119 -28.82 -4.20 -8.98
N ILE A 120 -28.32 -4.03 -10.20
CA ILE A 120 -27.59 -5.07 -10.89
C ILE A 120 -26.21 -5.05 -10.23
N GLU A 121 -26.08 -5.75 -9.10
CA GLU A 121 -24.81 -5.99 -8.37
C GLU A 121 -23.71 -6.53 -9.31
N THR A 122 -24.10 -6.99 -10.50
CA THR A 122 -23.19 -7.50 -11.51
C THR A 122 -22.45 -6.43 -12.29
N LEU A 123 -22.86 -5.15 -12.38
CA LEU A 123 -22.18 -4.13 -13.22
C LEU A 123 -22.05 -2.76 -12.50
N ALA A 124 -20.81 -2.35 -12.24
CA ALA A 124 -20.39 -1.06 -11.69
C ALA A 124 -19.56 -0.25 -12.70
N ASP A 125 -19.30 1.04 -12.41
CA ASP A 125 -18.63 2.00 -13.32
C ASP A 125 -17.27 1.52 -13.85
N ASP A 126 -16.54 0.73 -13.07
CA ASP A 126 -15.22 0.20 -13.40
C ASP A 126 -15.14 -1.35 -13.36
N GLN A 127 -16.23 -2.05 -13.03
CA GLN A 127 -16.20 -3.48 -12.67
C GLN A 127 -17.48 -4.24 -13.08
N PHE A 128 -17.34 -5.50 -13.46
CA PHE A 128 -18.43 -6.43 -13.74
C PHE A 128 -18.31 -7.66 -12.82
N ASP A 129 -19.15 -7.76 -11.81
CA ASP A 129 -19.28 -8.91 -10.92
C ASP A 129 -20.06 -10.05 -11.58
N MET A 130 -19.31 -10.86 -12.32
CA MET A 130 -19.78 -12.12 -12.88
C MET A 130 -20.11 -13.17 -11.82
N GLY A 131 -19.52 -13.09 -10.63
CA GLY A 131 -19.76 -14.06 -9.57
C GLY A 131 -21.21 -14.00 -9.11
N THR A 132 -21.67 -12.79 -8.84
CA THR A 132 -23.08 -12.53 -8.51
C THR A 132 -24.00 -12.80 -9.70
N ALA A 133 -23.57 -12.48 -10.94
CA ALA A 133 -24.33 -12.76 -12.15
C ALA A 133 -24.58 -14.26 -12.39
N LEU A 134 -23.63 -15.10 -11.99
CA LEU A 134 -23.67 -16.55 -12.16
C LEU A 134 -24.22 -17.27 -10.91
N GLY A 135 -24.62 -16.54 -9.87
CA GLY A 135 -25.13 -17.10 -8.61
C GLY A 135 -24.09 -17.88 -7.81
N LEU A 136 -22.80 -17.52 -7.95
CA LEU A 136 -21.73 -18.18 -7.19
C LEU A 136 -21.84 -17.86 -5.69
N PRO A 137 -21.37 -18.75 -4.79
CA PRO A 137 -21.32 -18.48 -3.37
C PRO A 137 -20.53 -17.20 -3.07
N LYS A 138 -20.93 -16.42 -2.06
CA LYS A 138 -20.26 -15.16 -1.68
C LYS A 138 -18.77 -15.29 -1.31
N SER A 139 -18.28 -16.51 -1.07
CA SER A 139 -16.86 -16.81 -0.88
C SER A 139 -16.05 -16.88 -2.19
N MET A 140 -16.71 -16.93 -3.34
CA MET A 140 -16.12 -16.95 -4.68
C MET A 140 -16.26 -15.56 -5.31
N HIS A 141 -15.13 -14.90 -5.55
CA HIS A 141 -15.12 -13.53 -6.09
C HIS A 141 -14.72 -13.53 -7.56
N LEU A 142 -15.68 -13.35 -8.46
CA LEU A 142 -15.42 -13.30 -9.91
C LEU A 142 -15.83 -11.94 -10.46
N VAL A 143 -14.96 -10.96 -10.30
CA VAL A 143 -15.19 -9.58 -10.75
C VAL A 143 -14.16 -9.20 -11.82
N PHE A 144 -14.65 -8.68 -12.94
CA PHE A 144 -13.84 -8.22 -14.06
C PHE A 144 -13.75 -6.71 -14.04
N ALA A 145 -12.56 -6.14 -13.95
CA ALA A 145 -12.38 -4.71 -14.15
C ALA A 145 -12.62 -4.34 -15.62
N ILE A 146 -13.54 -3.40 -15.88
CA ILE A 146 -13.89 -2.86 -17.20
C ILE A 146 -13.12 -1.55 -17.46
N ALA A 147 -11.98 -1.35 -16.79
CA ALA A 147 -11.14 -0.18 -17.02
C ALA A 147 -10.35 -0.34 -18.33
N PRO A 148 -10.31 0.68 -19.21
CA PRO A 148 -9.50 0.66 -20.44
C PRO A 148 -8.02 0.34 -20.17
N PHE A 149 -7.50 0.79 -19.03
CA PHE A 149 -6.15 0.44 -18.58
C PHE A 149 -5.99 -1.06 -18.30
N ALA A 150 -6.97 -1.72 -17.68
CA ALA A 150 -6.91 -3.16 -17.40
C ALA A 150 -6.95 -3.99 -18.69
N ILE A 151 -7.75 -3.57 -19.68
CA ILE A 151 -7.78 -4.18 -21.02
C ILE A 151 -6.43 -3.97 -21.72
N GLY A 152 -5.88 -2.76 -21.65
CA GLY A 152 -4.56 -2.43 -22.21
C GLY A 152 -3.44 -3.25 -21.56
N ALA A 153 -3.44 -3.38 -20.23
CA ALA A 153 -2.48 -4.19 -19.48
C ALA A 153 -2.59 -5.68 -19.85
N GLY A 154 -3.81 -6.20 -19.99
CA GLY A 154 -4.05 -7.56 -20.48
C GLY A 154 -3.48 -7.79 -21.89
N TYR A 155 -3.76 -6.86 -22.82
CA TYR A 155 -3.25 -6.93 -24.20
C TYR A 155 -1.72 -6.89 -24.26
N LEU A 156 -1.09 -5.98 -23.49
CA LEU A 156 0.37 -5.86 -23.41
C LEU A 156 1.02 -7.11 -22.81
N SER A 157 0.41 -7.71 -21.78
CA SER A 157 0.95 -8.89 -21.10
C SER A 157 0.91 -10.18 -21.94
N GLY A 158 0.10 -10.23 -22.99
CA GLY A 158 0.01 -11.36 -23.91
C GLY A 158 -0.22 -12.71 -23.22
N ARG A 159 0.56 -13.74 -23.61
CA ARG A 159 0.43 -15.09 -23.05
C ARG A 159 0.83 -15.19 -21.57
N ALA A 160 1.71 -14.31 -21.10
CA ALA A 160 2.12 -14.28 -19.70
C ALA A 160 0.95 -13.83 -18.81
N GLY A 161 0.11 -12.91 -19.28
CA GLY A 161 -1.12 -12.50 -18.60
C GLY A 161 -2.07 -13.65 -18.28
N LEU A 162 -2.15 -14.67 -19.14
CA LEU A 162 -2.98 -15.84 -18.90
C LEU A 162 -2.57 -16.65 -17.67
N MET A 163 -1.27 -16.69 -17.35
CA MET A 163 -0.78 -17.34 -16.13
C MET A 163 -1.18 -16.55 -14.88
N VAL A 164 -1.16 -15.22 -14.95
CA VAL A 164 -1.64 -14.35 -13.87
C VAL A 164 -3.15 -14.51 -13.68
N THR A 165 -3.91 -14.57 -14.78
CA THR A 165 -5.35 -14.88 -14.73
C THR A 165 -5.60 -16.25 -14.10
N ALA A 166 -4.85 -17.28 -14.48
CA ALA A 166 -4.96 -18.61 -13.89
C ALA A 166 -4.68 -18.61 -12.38
N GLY A 167 -3.67 -17.86 -11.94
CA GLY A 167 -3.37 -17.65 -10.51
C GLY A 167 -4.51 -16.94 -9.77
N GLY A 168 -5.09 -15.90 -10.37
CA GLY A 168 -6.26 -15.20 -9.83
C GLY A 168 -7.48 -16.10 -9.72
N VAL A 169 -7.78 -16.88 -10.75
CA VAL A 169 -8.85 -17.88 -10.75
C VAL A 169 -8.64 -18.93 -9.66
N LEU A 170 -7.42 -19.47 -9.54
CA LEU A 170 -7.08 -20.42 -8.48
C LEU A 170 -7.29 -19.82 -7.09
N ALA A 171 -6.83 -18.58 -6.87
CA ALA A 171 -6.95 -17.91 -5.57
C ALA A 171 -8.41 -17.63 -5.21
N TYR A 172 -9.16 -16.97 -6.10
CA TYR A 172 -10.51 -16.49 -5.79
C TYR A 172 -11.61 -17.54 -5.93
N LEU A 173 -11.46 -18.53 -6.82
CA LEU A 173 -12.50 -19.56 -7.06
C LEU A 173 -12.23 -20.89 -6.36
N VAL A 174 -10.97 -21.18 -6.00
CA VAL A 174 -10.61 -22.48 -5.41
C VAL A 174 -10.11 -22.31 -3.98
N LEU A 175 -9.07 -21.49 -3.78
CA LEU A 175 -8.39 -21.41 -2.50
C LEU A 175 -9.21 -20.69 -1.43
N ASN A 176 -9.75 -19.51 -1.73
CA ASN A 176 -10.55 -18.75 -0.78
C ASN A 176 -11.78 -19.53 -0.27
N PRO A 177 -12.59 -20.18 -1.14
CA PRO A 177 -13.69 -21.04 -0.70
C PRO A 177 -13.22 -22.26 0.09
N ALA A 178 -12.12 -22.89 -0.31
CA ALA A 178 -11.58 -24.05 0.41
C ALA A 178 -11.13 -23.66 1.82
N LEU A 179 -10.41 -22.55 1.99
CA LEU A 179 -9.97 -22.06 3.30
C LEU A 179 -11.15 -21.69 4.21
N HIS A 180 -12.19 -21.08 3.63
CA HIS A 180 -13.43 -20.79 4.36
C HIS A 180 -14.13 -22.09 4.78
N ALA A 181 -14.27 -23.07 3.89
CA ALA A 181 -14.91 -24.36 4.17
C ALA A 181 -14.14 -25.21 5.19
N MET A 182 -12.81 -25.09 5.24
CA MET A 182 -11.95 -25.78 6.21
C MET A 182 -11.91 -25.10 7.58
N GLY A 183 -12.57 -23.95 7.76
CA GLY A 183 -12.57 -23.22 9.04
C GLY A 183 -11.21 -22.65 9.43
N PHE A 184 -10.30 -22.45 8.46
CA PHE A 184 -8.94 -21.95 8.68
C PHE A 184 -8.87 -20.44 8.96
N LEU A 185 -10.03 -19.77 9.03
CA LEU A 185 -10.16 -18.32 9.09
C LEU A 185 -10.75 -17.89 10.44
N PRO A 186 -10.39 -16.69 10.95
CA PRO A 186 -10.99 -16.17 12.17
C PRO A 186 -12.52 -16.09 12.04
N SER A 187 -13.26 -16.48 13.08
CA SER A 187 -14.74 -16.47 13.08
C SER A 187 -15.36 -15.08 12.93
N THR A 188 -14.55 -14.02 12.98
CA THR A 188 -14.94 -12.63 12.78
C THR A 188 -15.00 -12.21 11.30
N VAL A 189 -14.45 -13.01 10.38
CA VAL A 189 -14.38 -12.67 8.94
C VAL A 189 -15.54 -13.31 8.19
N SER A 190 -16.38 -12.49 7.55
CA SER A 190 -17.49 -12.98 6.72
C SER A 190 -16.99 -13.58 5.40
N ALA A 191 -17.77 -14.49 4.80
CA ALA A 191 -17.42 -15.12 3.51
C ALA A 191 -17.11 -14.09 2.40
N GLU A 192 -17.80 -12.94 2.42
CA GLU A 192 -17.62 -11.84 1.49
C GLU A 192 -16.30 -11.08 1.71
N GLN A 193 -15.89 -10.90 2.97
CA GLN A 193 -14.59 -10.30 3.31
C GLN A 193 -13.41 -11.20 2.91
N VAL A 194 -13.59 -12.53 3.00
CA VAL A 194 -12.62 -13.51 2.49
C VAL A 194 -12.49 -13.40 0.96
N ALA A 195 -13.59 -13.16 0.26
CA ALA A 195 -13.60 -13.02 -1.19
C ALA A 195 -12.97 -11.70 -1.68
N THR A 196 -13.03 -10.62 -0.87
CA THR A 196 -12.72 -9.26 -1.30
C THR A 196 -11.40 -8.73 -0.71
N SER A 197 -11.47 -7.88 0.31
CA SER A 197 -10.34 -7.10 0.85
C SER A 197 -9.46 -7.93 1.78
N TRP A 198 -10.07 -8.69 2.69
CA TRP A 198 -9.33 -9.44 3.70
C TRP A 198 -8.59 -10.62 3.09
N GLY A 199 -9.24 -11.44 2.26
CA GLY A 199 -8.56 -12.58 1.63
C GLY A 199 -7.54 -12.16 0.58
N ARG A 200 -7.77 -11.07 -0.17
CA ARG A 200 -6.72 -10.51 -1.05
C ARG A 200 -5.49 -10.09 -0.26
N GLY A 201 -5.67 -9.39 0.85
CA GLY A 201 -4.57 -8.88 1.69
C GLY A 201 -3.79 -9.98 2.41
N ASN A 202 -4.50 -10.90 3.07
CA ASN A 202 -3.92 -11.85 4.02
C ASN A 202 -3.65 -13.24 3.41
N ILE A 203 -4.26 -13.58 2.27
CA ILE A 203 -4.10 -14.88 1.62
C ILE A 203 -3.50 -14.73 0.22
N GLY A 204 -4.21 -14.01 -0.65
CA GLY A 204 -3.86 -13.91 -2.07
C GLY A 204 -2.52 -13.26 -2.33
N LYS A 205 -2.21 -12.15 -1.65
CA LYS A 205 -0.92 -11.47 -1.77
C LYS A 205 0.26 -12.35 -1.28
N PRO A 206 0.28 -12.87 -0.03
CA PRO A 206 1.36 -13.74 0.44
C PRO A 206 1.60 -14.98 -0.44
N LEU A 207 0.51 -15.68 -0.79
CA LEU A 207 0.59 -16.87 -1.63
C LEU A 207 1.09 -16.56 -3.04
N GLY A 208 0.57 -15.48 -3.66
CA GLY A 208 1.00 -15.05 -4.98
C GLY A 208 2.48 -14.67 -5.03
N ILE A 209 3.00 -14.04 -3.97
CA ILE A 209 4.43 -13.76 -3.81
C ILE A 209 5.22 -15.07 -3.74
N GLY A 210 4.76 -16.04 -2.93
CA GLY A 210 5.33 -17.39 -2.87
C GLY A 210 5.43 -18.02 -4.25
N LEU A 211 4.32 -18.08 -5.00
CA LEU A 211 4.25 -18.69 -6.33
C LEU A 211 5.18 -18.05 -7.35
N LEU A 212 5.26 -16.73 -7.37
CA LEU A 212 6.18 -16.01 -8.25
C LEU A 212 7.64 -16.30 -7.89
N CYS A 213 7.97 -16.34 -6.59
CA CYS A 213 9.33 -16.65 -6.14
C CYS A 213 9.70 -18.11 -6.38
N GLY A 214 8.79 -19.06 -6.15
CA GLY A 214 8.98 -20.48 -6.44
C GLY A 214 9.16 -20.78 -7.91
N GLY A 215 8.31 -20.20 -8.76
CA GLY A 215 8.45 -20.28 -10.22
C GLY A 215 9.79 -19.71 -10.70
N ALA A 216 10.21 -18.57 -10.14
CA ALA A 216 11.50 -17.98 -10.44
C ALA A 216 12.68 -18.83 -9.96
N LEU A 217 12.62 -19.37 -8.73
CA LEU A 217 13.61 -20.30 -8.17
C LEU A 217 13.77 -21.53 -9.06
N MET A 218 12.65 -22.16 -9.46
CA MET A 218 12.66 -23.27 -10.40
C MET A 218 13.23 -22.87 -11.76
N GLY A 219 12.92 -21.66 -12.24
CA GLY A 219 13.55 -21.08 -13.43
C GLY A 219 15.07 -20.96 -13.31
N VAL A 220 15.59 -20.48 -12.17
CA VAL A 220 17.03 -20.43 -11.90
C VAL A 220 17.63 -21.84 -11.84
N VAL A 221 16.95 -22.80 -11.21
CA VAL A 221 17.39 -24.21 -11.14
C VAL A 221 17.46 -24.84 -12.53
N VAL A 222 16.48 -24.58 -13.39
CA VAL A 222 16.46 -25.07 -14.76
C VAL A 222 17.53 -24.38 -15.63
N THR A 223 17.78 -23.09 -15.40
CA THR A 223 18.76 -22.30 -16.16
C THR A 223 20.18 -22.38 -15.59
N LEU A 224 20.36 -22.96 -14.40
CA LEU A 224 21.63 -23.11 -13.68
C LEU A 224 22.75 -23.74 -14.52
N PRO A 225 22.49 -24.78 -15.35
CA PRO A 225 23.49 -25.31 -16.28
C PRO A 225 23.96 -24.28 -17.31
N MET A 226 23.05 -23.45 -17.83
CA MET A 226 23.36 -22.38 -18.79
C MET A 226 24.12 -21.24 -18.13
N ILE A 227 23.71 -20.81 -16.93
CA ILE A 227 24.42 -19.80 -16.14
C ILE A 227 25.85 -20.28 -15.84
N LYS A 228 26.03 -21.54 -15.43
CA LYS A 228 27.34 -22.14 -15.21
C LYS A 228 28.20 -22.14 -16.48
N ALA A 229 27.62 -22.46 -17.63
CA ALA A 229 28.32 -22.43 -18.92
C ALA A 229 28.74 -21.00 -19.31
N ALA A 230 27.86 -20.01 -19.10
CA ALA A 230 28.16 -18.59 -19.37
C ALA A 230 29.24 -18.03 -18.42
N LEU A 231 29.20 -18.36 -17.14
CA LEU A 231 30.26 -17.98 -16.20
C LEU A 231 31.58 -18.65 -16.56
N SER A 232 31.55 -19.93 -16.94
CA SER A 232 32.74 -20.65 -17.39
C SER A 232 33.33 -20.05 -18.67
N SER A 233 32.50 -19.56 -19.59
CA SER A 233 32.97 -18.90 -20.81
C SER A 233 33.55 -17.51 -20.54
N LEU A 234 32.95 -16.75 -19.62
CA LEU A 234 33.47 -15.46 -19.15
C LEU A 234 34.81 -15.60 -18.43
N ILE A 235 34.96 -16.59 -17.55
CA ILE A 235 36.22 -16.89 -16.86
C ILE A 235 37.30 -17.31 -17.86
N ALA A 236 36.95 -18.13 -18.85
CA ALA A 236 37.86 -18.51 -19.93
C ALA A 236 38.27 -17.30 -20.80
N ALA A 237 37.36 -16.37 -21.07
CA ALA A 237 37.63 -15.15 -21.82
C ALA A 237 38.47 -14.12 -21.03
N ALA A 238 38.37 -14.11 -19.71
CA ALA A 238 39.19 -13.25 -18.84
C ALA A 238 40.70 -13.54 -18.97
N GLY A 239 41.09 -14.74 -19.40
CA GLY A 239 42.47 -15.13 -19.67
C GLY A 239 43.00 -14.76 -21.07
N SER A 240 42.14 -14.43 -22.04
CA SER A 240 42.52 -14.28 -23.46
C SER A 240 42.68 -12.83 -23.93
N GLY A 241 42.47 -11.83 -23.06
CA GLY A 241 42.72 -10.42 -23.36
C GLY A 241 41.82 -9.80 -24.45
N ARG A 242 40.76 -10.50 -24.88
CA ARG A 242 39.92 -10.08 -26.00
C ARG A 242 38.43 -10.33 -25.73
N SER A 243 37.82 -9.45 -24.93
CA SER A 243 36.41 -9.06 -25.10
C SER A 243 36.30 -7.54 -24.91
N SER A 244 35.96 -6.82 -25.98
CA SER A 244 35.86 -5.35 -25.99
C SER A 244 34.48 -4.83 -25.59
N ASP A 245 33.48 -5.71 -25.60
CA ASP A 245 32.08 -5.29 -25.66
C ASP A 245 31.40 -5.27 -24.29
N GLU A 246 32.04 -5.80 -23.24
CA GLU A 246 31.53 -5.81 -21.87
C GLU A 246 32.47 -5.09 -20.88
N LEU A 247 31.93 -4.69 -19.72
CA LEU A 247 32.73 -4.18 -18.60
C LEU A 247 33.75 -5.24 -18.15
N GLY A 248 35.00 -4.81 -17.94
CA GLY A 248 36.07 -5.71 -17.53
C GLY A 248 35.82 -6.29 -16.13
N MET A 249 36.23 -7.55 -15.91
CA MET A 249 36.09 -8.26 -14.64
C MET A 249 36.60 -7.47 -13.42
N LYS A 250 37.68 -6.69 -13.60
CA LYS A 250 38.23 -5.84 -12.53
C LYS A 250 37.24 -4.77 -12.08
N THR A 251 36.56 -4.10 -13.01
CA THR A 251 35.57 -3.06 -12.69
C THR A 251 34.37 -3.67 -11.97
N LEU A 252 33.88 -4.82 -12.45
CA LEU A 252 32.79 -5.55 -11.80
C LEU A 252 33.17 -5.97 -10.37
N THR A 253 34.36 -6.55 -10.19
CA THR A 253 34.86 -6.98 -8.87
C THR A 253 34.96 -5.80 -7.90
N VAL A 254 35.48 -4.65 -8.36
CA VAL A 254 35.57 -3.44 -7.52
C VAL A 254 34.19 -2.90 -7.16
N ALA A 255 33.25 -2.86 -8.11
CA ALA A 255 31.88 -2.41 -7.86
C ALA A 255 31.16 -3.32 -6.85
N THR A 256 31.25 -4.64 -7.03
CA THR A 256 30.66 -5.61 -6.10
C THR A 256 31.29 -5.54 -4.72
N ALA A 257 32.62 -5.42 -4.62
CA ALA A 257 33.30 -5.26 -3.34
C ALA A 257 32.89 -3.94 -2.65
N GLY A 258 32.77 -2.85 -3.40
CA GLY A 258 32.28 -1.57 -2.89
C GLY A 258 30.85 -1.66 -2.36
N ALA A 259 29.94 -2.29 -3.12
CA ALA A 259 28.56 -2.53 -2.68
C ALA A 259 28.48 -3.39 -1.42
N PHE A 260 29.30 -4.45 -1.34
CA PHE A 260 29.40 -5.29 -0.15
C PHE A 260 29.86 -4.48 1.09
N VAL A 261 30.90 -3.65 0.93
CA VAL A 261 31.39 -2.80 2.02
C VAL A 261 30.31 -1.81 2.47
N LEU A 262 29.56 -1.22 1.53
CA LEU A 262 28.44 -0.33 1.87
C LEU A 262 27.35 -1.07 2.66
N LEU A 263 26.95 -2.27 2.23
CA LEU A 263 25.99 -3.10 2.97
C LEU A 263 26.49 -3.52 4.35
N PHE A 264 27.78 -3.81 4.48
CA PHE A 264 28.39 -4.10 5.78
C PHE A 264 28.36 -2.88 6.71
N VAL A 265 28.76 -1.72 6.20
CA VAL A 265 28.74 -0.45 6.94
C VAL A 265 27.32 -0.12 7.38
N THR A 266 26.33 -0.20 6.48
CA THR A 266 24.93 0.08 6.85
C THR A 266 24.41 -0.90 7.89
N SER A 267 24.70 -2.20 7.76
CA SER A 267 24.31 -3.19 8.76
C SER A 267 24.98 -2.91 10.11
N TYR A 268 26.27 -2.56 10.12
CA TYR A 268 27.02 -2.32 11.35
C TYR A 268 26.53 -1.09 12.12
N PHE A 269 26.21 0.00 11.43
CA PHE A 269 25.73 1.24 12.07
C PHE A 269 24.25 1.21 12.46
N SER A 270 23.47 0.27 11.93
CA SER A 270 22.03 0.18 12.22
C SER A 270 21.71 -0.68 13.46
N GLU A 271 22.70 -1.30 14.11
CA GLU A 271 22.50 -2.24 15.24
C GLU A 271 22.35 -1.55 16.62
N GLY A 272 22.39 -0.22 16.69
CA GLY A 272 22.30 0.55 17.95
C GLY A 272 20.90 1.00 18.37
N GLU A 273 19.89 0.77 17.54
CA GLU A 273 18.52 1.19 17.84
C GLU A 273 17.78 0.16 18.70
N ALA A 274 16.94 0.67 19.60
CA ALA A 274 16.16 -0.16 20.49
C ALA A 274 15.16 -1.03 19.73
N SER A 275 15.21 -2.32 20.02
CA SER A 275 14.52 -3.36 19.25
C SER A 275 13.07 -3.58 19.65
N ASN A 276 12.62 -3.03 20.78
CA ASN A 276 11.33 -3.33 21.39
C ASN A 276 10.41 -2.10 21.43
N ARG A 277 9.14 -2.32 21.08
CA ARG A 277 8.07 -1.30 21.19
C ARG A 277 7.37 -1.29 22.54
N VAL A 278 7.55 -2.36 23.31
CA VAL A 278 6.88 -2.59 24.59
C VAL A 278 7.93 -2.90 25.64
N CYS A 279 7.78 -2.30 26.81
CA CYS A 279 8.63 -2.56 27.96
C CYS A 279 8.49 -4.03 28.39
N PRO A 280 9.59 -4.81 28.46
CA PRO A 280 9.52 -6.23 28.81
C PRO A 280 8.96 -6.48 30.21
N VAL A 281 9.14 -5.53 31.12
CA VAL A 281 8.73 -5.66 32.52
C VAL A 281 7.32 -5.11 32.75
N THR A 282 7.02 -3.90 32.26
CA THR A 282 5.75 -3.21 32.57
C THR A 282 4.65 -3.42 31.53
N ASN A 283 4.96 -3.97 30.35
CA ASN A 283 4.06 -4.00 29.18
C ASN A 283 3.61 -2.60 28.68
N ALA A 284 4.23 -1.52 29.14
CA ALA A 284 3.96 -0.19 28.62
C ALA A 284 4.51 -0.04 27.20
N THR A 285 3.78 0.63 26.33
CA THR A 285 4.25 0.98 24.98
C THR A 285 5.30 2.08 25.08
N LEU A 286 6.51 1.83 24.57
CA LEU A 286 7.67 2.71 24.71
C LEU A 286 7.75 3.79 23.62
N VAL A 287 7.03 3.63 22.50
CA VAL A 287 7.02 4.60 21.40
C VAL A 287 5.63 4.70 20.76
N ALA A 288 5.09 5.92 20.71
CA ALA A 288 4.01 6.29 19.81
C ALA A 288 4.58 6.59 18.41
N VAL A 289 3.97 6.03 17.37
CA VAL A 289 4.36 6.23 15.96
C VAL A 289 4.48 7.72 15.64
N GLY A 290 5.67 8.20 15.28
CA GLY A 290 5.87 9.54 14.68
C GLY A 290 6.54 10.64 15.52
N THR A 291 7.15 10.35 16.68
CA THR A 291 7.94 11.33 17.44
C THR A 291 9.44 11.12 17.27
N PRO A 292 10.25 12.18 17.08
CA PRO A 292 11.70 12.10 17.15
C PRO A 292 12.15 12.28 18.62
N GLU A 293 12.58 11.17 19.23
CA GLU A 293 13.80 10.99 20.06
C GLU A 293 13.63 9.85 21.07
N PRO A 294 14.29 8.69 20.86
CA PRO A 294 14.34 7.57 21.82
C PRO A 294 15.48 7.68 22.85
N HIS A 295 16.16 8.83 22.97
CA HIS A 295 17.54 8.87 23.48
C HIS A 295 17.71 8.93 25.00
N ASP A 296 16.66 9.14 25.79
CA ASP A 296 16.77 9.29 27.26
C ASP A 296 16.17 8.12 28.08
N LEU A 297 15.65 7.09 27.43
CA LEU A 297 15.12 5.91 28.11
C LEU A 297 16.24 4.90 28.45
N PRO A 298 16.22 4.26 29.63
CA PRO A 298 17.23 3.29 30.02
C PRO A 298 17.25 2.09 29.07
N THR A 299 18.44 1.65 28.69
CA THR A 299 18.66 0.52 27.78
C THR A 299 19.49 -0.58 28.42
N ALA A 300 19.26 -1.83 28.01
CA ALA A 300 20.12 -2.97 28.29
C ALA A 300 20.48 -3.70 27.00
N ASP A 301 21.73 -4.19 26.92
CA ASP A 301 22.15 -5.08 25.85
C ASP A 301 21.85 -6.54 26.22
N PHE A 302 21.09 -7.23 25.37
CA PHE A 302 20.84 -8.66 25.51
C PHE A 302 20.87 -9.34 24.14
N GLY A 303 21.74 -10.35 23.99
CA GLY A 303 21.89 -11.08 22.72
C GLY A 303 22.26 -10.19 21.52
N GLY A 304 23.04 -9.12 21.76
CA GLY A 304 23.42 -8.16 20.74
C GLY A 304 22.31 -7.19 20.33
N TYR A 305 21.22 -7.09 21.10
CA TYR A 305 20.14 -6.12 20.87
C TYR A 305 20.07 -5.13 22.01
N SER A 306 19.89 -3.86 21.66
CA SER A 306 19.49 -2.83 22.61
C SER A 306 18.00 -3.00 22.92
N ILE A 307 17.68 -3.14 24.21
CA ILE A 307 16.32 -3.24 24.74
C ILE A 307 16.08 -1.99 25.58
N GLN A 308 15.01 -1.26 25.26
CA GLN A 308 14.56 -0.09 26.02
C GLN A 308 13.60 -0.46 27.14
N PHE A 309 13.67 0.32 28.21
CA PHE A 309 12.81 0.23 29.38
C PHE A 309 12.15 1.57 29.66
N GLU A 310 10.97 1.53 30.28
CA GLU A 310 10.20 2.72 30.60
C GLU A 310 10.92 3.60 31.64
N HIS A 311 11.47 2.98 32.69
CA HIS A 311 12.17 3.64 33.79
C HIS A 311 13.27 2.73 34.36
N GLU A 312 14.24 3.27 35.11
CA GLU A 312 15.37 2.51 35.68
C GLU A 312 14.94 1.35 36.61
N ALA A 313 13.78 1.46 37.27
CA ALA A 313 13.24 0.37 38.11
C ALA A 313 12.85 -0.87 37.28
N ALA A 314 12.40 -0.68 36.03
CA ALA A 314 12.12 -1.77 35.11
C ALA A 314 13.43 -2.42 34.65
N LEU A 315 14.47 -1.62 34.38
CA LEU A 315 15.82 -2.13 34.07
C LEU A 315 16.38 -2.97 35.23
N ALA A 316 16.27 -2.52 36.47
CA ALA A 316 16.73 -3.28 37.64
C ALA A 316 15.99 -4.62 37.81
N THR A 317 14.71 -4.67 37.43
CA THR A 317 13.92 -5.92 37.44
C THR A 317 14.39 -6.87 36.35
N TRP A 318 14.70 -6.34 35.16
CA TRP A 318 15.26 -7.10 34.04
C TRP A 318 16.66 -7.67 34.35
N ASP A 319 17.50 -6.89 35.02
CA ASP A 319 18.84 -7.32 35.44
C ASP A 319 18.80 -8.47 36.45
N GLY A 320 17.70 -8.60 37.20
CA GLY A 320 17.45 -9.70 38.13
C GLY A 320 16.93 -11.00 37.51
N TRP A 321 16.54 -10.99 36.23
CA TRP A 321 16.08 -12.20 35.52
C TRP A 321 17.25 -13.04 35.00
N ASP A 322 17.05 -14.35 34.93
CA ASP A 322 17.98 -15.23 34.20
C ASP A 322 17.82 -15.07 32.68
N ASP A 323 18.80 -15.56 31.91
CA ASP A 323 18.81 -15.39 30.45
C ASP A 323 17.66 -16.14 29.75
N ASP A 324 17.17 -17.24 30.34
CA ASP A 324 16.05 -18.02 29.81
C ASP A 324 14.71 -17.27 30.01
N GLN A 325 14.51 -16.66 31.18
CA GLN A 325 13.38 -15.79 31.54
C GLN A 325 13.35 -14.55 30.64
N ARG A 326 14.50 -13.92 30.41
CA ARG A 326 14.62 -12.80 29.48
C ARG A 326 14.21 -13.20 28.06
N LEU A 327 14.70 -14.34 27.59
CA LEU A 327 14.40 -14.83 26.24
C LEU A 327 12.92 -15.24 26.08
N GLU A 328 12.37 -15.93 27.06
CA GLU A 328 10.95 -16.30 27.09
C GLU A 328 10.06 -15.06 27.12
N ARG A 329 10.45 -14.05 27.90
CA ARG A 329 9.71 -12.79 27.95
C ARG A 329 9.79 -12.01 26.64
N LEU A 330 10.97 -11.95 26.01
CA LEU A 330 11.14 -11.30 24.71
C LEU A 330 10.34 -12.00 23.61
N ARG A 331 10.26 -13.34 23.64
CA ARG A 331 9.35 -14.08 22.75
C ARG A 331 7.89 -13.75 23.01
N ALA A 332 7.48 -13.63 24.28
CA ALA A 332 6.10 -13.30 24.64
C ALA A 332 5.67 -11.89 24.20
N ILE A 333 6.60 -10.94 24.09
CA ILE A 333 6.34 -9.59 23.56
C ILE A 333 6.76 -9.44 22.09
N ASN A 334 7.05 -10.56 21.41
CA ASN A 334 7.52 -10.60 20.02
C ASN A 334 8.70 -9.63 19.72
N SER A 335 9.59 -9.46 20.70
CA SER A 335 10.85 -8.72 20.58
C SER A 335 12.04 -9.69 20.65
N ALA A 336 11.84 -10.92 20.18
CA ALA A 336 12.85 -11.96 20.25
C ALA A 336 14.07 -11.60 19.38
N PRO A 337 15.28 -11.88 19.89
CA PRO A 337 16.50 -11.65 19.14
C PRO A 337 16.58 -12.59 17.92
N GLY A 338 17.19 -12.13 16.82
CA GLY A 338 17.26 -12.84 15.55
C GLY A 338 18.15 -14.09 15.56
N LEU A 339 18.19 -14.83 14.46
CA LEU A 339 19.00 -16.07 14.35
C LEU A 339 20.50 -15.86 14.60
N LEU A 340 21.02 -14.66 14.30
CA LEU A 340 22.43 -14.32 14.45
C LEU A 340 22.76 -13.56 15.74
N ALA A 341 21.81 -13.49 16.68
CA ALA A 341 21.92 -12.77 17.95
C ALA A 341 23.10 -13.17 18.84
N SER A 342 23.45 -14.45 18.83
CA SER A 342 24.51 -14.99 19.69
C SER A 342 25.93 -14.62 19.25
N LEU A 343 26.07 -13.97 18.09
CA LEU A 343 27.35 -13.60 17.51
C LEU A 343 27.72 -12.15 17.86
N PRO A 344 29.03 -11.83 17.95
CA PRO A 344 29.48 -10.46 18.16
C PRO A 344 29.04 -9.55 17.01
N THR A 345 28.69 -8.30 17.33
CA THR A 345 28.23 -7.23 16.42
C THR A 345 28.94 -7.20 15.05
N PRO A 346 30.29 -7.14 14.96
CA PRO A 346 30.95 -7.10 13.65
C PRO A 346 30.77 -8.37 12.83
N LEU A 347 30.68 -9.55 13.48
CA LEU A 347 30.47 -10.81 12.79
C LEU A 347 29.02 -10.95 12.32
N ARG A 348 28.06 -10.52 13.12
CA ARG A 348 26.63 -10.50 12.75
C ARG A 348 26.41 -9.60 11.53
N ALA A 349 26.87 -8.34 11.58
CA ALA A 349 26.77 -7.41 10.47
C ALA A 349 27.46 -7.94 9.20
N PHE A 350 28.61 -8.59 9.34
CA PHE A 350 29.30 -9.24 8.22
C PHE A 350 28.45 -10.35 7.60
N LEU A 351 27.88 -11.24 8.41
CA LEU A 351 27.04 -12.33 7.91
C LEU A 351 25.75 -11.80 7.25
N ILE A 352 25.12 -10.78 7.82
CA ILE A 352 23.95 -10.12 7.21
C ILE A 352 24.34 -9.52 5.84
N ALA A 353 25.48 -8.84 5.75
CA ALA A 353 25.96 -8.30 4.48
C ALA A 353 26.27 -9.40 3.44
N VAL A 354 26.84 -10.53 3.86
CA VAL A 354 27.07 -11.69 2.98
C VAL A 354 25.76 -12.27 2.49
N VAL A 355 24.82 -12.58 3.39
CA VAL A 355 23.52 -13.14 3.02
C VAL A 355 22.73 -12.17 2.15
N GLY A 356 22.71 -10.88 2.51
CA GLY A 356 22.07 -9.81 1.75
C GLY A 356 22.67 -9.66 0.35
N SER A 357 24.00 -9.71 0.22
CA SER A 357 24.67 -9.62 -1.09
C SER A 357 24.36 -10.82 -1.98
N VAL A 358 24.39 -12.03 -1.42
CA VAL A 358 24.00 -13.26 -2.15
C VAL A 358 22.52 -13.20 -2.55
N TRP A 359 21.67 -12.70 -1.66
CA TRP A 359 20.24 -12.54 -1.91
C TRP A 359 19.94 -11.50 -2.99
N ILE A 360 20.60 -10.34 -2.97
CA ILE A 360 20.47 -9.30 -4.01
C ILE A 360 20.92 -9.85 -5.36
N TRP A 361 22.05 -10.56 -5.40
CA TRP A 361 22.53 -11.19 -6.62
C TRP A 361 21.53 -12.22 -7.17
N PHE A 362 21.01 -13.10 -6.30
CA PHE A 362 20.01 -14.09 -6.66
C PHE A 362 18.70 -13.44 -7.16
N ALA A 363 18.19 -12.44 -6.43
CA ALA A 363 17.01 -11.68 -6.80
C ALA A 363 17.19 -10.94 -8.14
N GLY A 364 18.38 -10.40 -8.41
CA GLY A 364 18.72 -9.78 -9.69
C GLY A 364 18.64 -10.76 -10.86
N ILE A 365 19.10 -12.00 -10.68
CA ILE A 365 18.97 -13.06 -11.70
C ILE A 365 17.49 -13.36 -11.97
N VAL A 366 16.71 -13.56 -10.90
CA VAL A 366 15.27 -13.81 -11.00
C VAL A 366 14.59 -12.70 -11.80
N ILE A 367 14.84 -11.44 -11.45
CA ILE A 367 14.23 -10.31 -12.12
C ILE A 367 14.69 -10.19 -13.57
N ALA A 368 15.97 -10.38 -13.88
CA ALA A 368 16.47 -10.36 -15.25
C ALA A 368 15.78 -11.41 -16.13
N GLN A 369 15.52 -12.61 -15.59
CA GLN A 369 14.80 -13.67 -16.28
C GLN A 369 13.30 -13.33 -16.48
N CYS A 370 12.63 -12.88 -15.42
CA CYS A 370 11.22 -12.49 -15.49
C CYS A 370 11.00 -11.34 -16.48
N THR A 371 11.79 -10.27 -16.38
CA THR A 371 11.73 -9.13 -17.30
C THR A 371 12.07 -9.56 -18.73
N GLY A 372 13.16 -10.31 -18.93
CA GLY A 372 13.59 -10.72 -20.27
C GLY A 372 12.61 -11.65 -20.99
N MET A 373 11.83 -12.45 -20.26
CA MET A 373 10.87 -13.40 -20.85
C MET A 373 9.43 -12.91 -20.90
N THR A 374 9.00 -12.13 -19.90
CA THR A 374 7.57 -11.84 -19.68
C THR A 374 7.25 -10.35 -19.56
N ASP A 375 8.26 -9.47 -19.59
CA ASP A 375 8.14 -8.03 -19.31
C ASP A 375 7.42 -7.71 -17.96
N TRP A 376 7.31 -8.70 -17.07
CA TRP A 376 6.75 -8.60 -15.71
C TRP A 376 7.85 -8.85 -14.67
N SER A 377 7.81 -8.12 -13.56
CA SER A 377 8.80 -8.24 -12.49
C SER A 377 8.13 -8.31 -11.11
N PRO A 378 8.40 -9.35 -10.28
CA PRO A 378 7.86 -9.47 -8.93
C PRO A 378 8.56 -8.56 -7.89
N ILE A 379 8.96 -7.34 -8.28
CA ILE A 379 9.80 -6.44 -7.46
C ILE A 379 9.21 -6.22 -6.07
N SER A 380 7.92 -5.87 -6.00
CA SER A 380 7.23 -5.62 -4.72
C SER A 380 7.24 -6.84 -3.80
N GLY A 381 7.02 -8.06 -4.34
CA GLY A 381 7.03 -9.29 -3.55
C GLY A 381 8.42 -9.65 -3.01
N ILE A 382 9.46 -9.54 -3.85
CA ILE A 382 10.84 -9.82 -3.44
C ILE A 382 11.32 -8.79 -2.41
N ALA A 383 10.95 -7.51 -2.56
CA ALA A 383 11.29 -6.48 -1.58
C ALA A 383 10.68 -6.81 -0.19
N LEU A 384 9.42 -7.24 -0.15
CA LEU A 384 8.76 -7.64 1.10
C LEU A 384 9.41 -8.89 1.72
N LEU A 385 9.72 -9.92 0.93
CA LEU A 385 10.46 -11.10 1.42
C LEU A 385 11.85 -10.74 1.94
N THR A 386 12.52 -9.77 1.33
CA THR A 386 13.82 -9.29 1.79
C THR A 386 13.73 -8.69 3.18
N VAL A 387 12.71 -7.87 3.43
CA VAL A 387 12.46 -7.28 4.75
C VAL A 387 12.19 -8.39 5.78
N VAL A 388 11.36 -9.37 5.44
CA VAL A 388 11.08 -10.53 6.32
C VAL A 388 12.36 -11.34 6.60
N LEU A 389 13.16 -11.62 5.57
CA LEU A 389 14.42 -12.36 5.69
C LEU A 389 15.41 -11.61 6.60
N VAL A 390 15.57 -10.30 6.40
CA VAL A 390 16.49 -9.51 7.23
C VAL A 390 15.98 -9.41 8.66
N LEU A 391 14.67 -9.23 8.89
CA LEU A 391 14.12 -9.27 10.25
C LEU A 391 14.30 -10.64 10.91
N MET A 392 14.25 -11.74 10.16
CA MET A 392 14.51 -13.09 10.69
C MET A 392 15.98 -13.27 11.11
N LEU A 393 16.92 -12.74 10.32
CA LEU A 393 18.36 -12.86 10.58
C LEU A 393 18.84 -11.88 11.64
N ALA A 394 18.42 -10.63 11.49
CA ALA A 394 18.85 -9.47 12.26
C ALA A 394 17.93 -9.18 13.44
N GLY A 395 16.79 -9.87 13.61
CA GLY A 395 15.86 -9.68 14.72
C GLY A 395 14.68 -8.76 14.39
N VAL A 396 13.55 -9.00 15.03
CA VAL A 396 12.26 -8.30 14.80
C VAL A 396 12.30 -6.79 15.06
N GLY A 397 13.25 -6.34 15.88
CA GLY A 397 13.46 -4.92 16.16
C GLY A 397 14.34 -4.19 15.16
N ALA A 398 15.06 -4.91 14.29
CA ALA A 398 15.98 -4.34 13.32
C ALA A 398 15.24 -3.84 12.06
N VAL A 399 14.21 -3.01 12.27
CA VAL A 399 13.31 -2.55 11.19
C VAL A 399 14.03 -1.65 10.20
N ILE A 400 14.78 -0.66 10.69
CA ILE A 400 15.52 0.27 9.82
C ILE A 400 16.50 -0.48 8.89
N PRO A 401 17.41 -1.34 9.38
CA PRO A 401 18.30 -2.07 8.48
C PRO A 401 17.53 -3.03 7.55
N ALA A 402 16.45 -3.65 8.01
CA ALA A 402 15.62 -4.51 7.14
C ALA A 402 14.98 -3.73 6.00
N VAL A 403 14.41 -2.55 6.28
CA VAL A 403 13.81 -1.67 5.26
C VAL A 403 14.88 -1.11 4.33
N LEU A 404 16.05 -0.71 4.84
CA LEU A 404 17.16 -0.21 4.02
C LEU A 404 17.71 -1.27 3.07
N VAL A 405 17.89 -2.51 3.55
CA VAL A 405 18.31 -3.64 2.70
C VAL A 405 17.22 -3.97 1.68
N GLY A 406 15.94 -3.93 2.07
CA GLY A 406 14.80 -4.10 1.16
C GLY A 406 14.76 -3.03 0.05
N ALA A 407 14.97 -1.76 0.40
CA ALA A 407 15.04 -0.65 -0.54
C ALA A 407 16.25 -0.76 -1.48
N THR A 408 17.43 -1.09 -0.92
CA THR A 408 18.66 -1.31 -1.69
C THR A 408 18.47 -2.43 -2.71
N LEU A 409 17.86 -3.54 -2.29
CA LEU A 409 17.52 -4.65 -3.17
C LEU A 409 16.56 -4.20 -4.27
N CYS A 410 15.50 -3.47 -3.93
CA CYS A 410 14.52 -2.98 -4.89
C CYS A 410 15.17 -2.13 -5.99
N CYS A 411 16.06 -1.19 -5.62
CA CYS A 411 16.83 -0.41 -6.57
C CYS A 411 17.75 -1.30 -7.43
N ALA A 412 18.49 -2.23 -6.81
CA ALA A 412 19.42 -3.10 -7.53
C ALA A 412 18.74 -4.00 -8.56
N ILE A 413 17.59 -4.60 -8.21
CA ILE A 413 16.86 -5.47 -9.13
C ILE A 413 16.13 -4.69 -10.23
N THR A 414 15.68 -3.47 -9.93
CA THR A 414 15.06 -2.60 -10.94
C THR A 414 16.10 -2.18 -11.98
N MET A 415 17.31 -1.81 -11.55
CA MET A 415 18.43 -1.53 -12.45
C MET A 415 18.83 -2.77 -13.25
N SER A 416 18.74 -3.97 -12.67
CA SER A 416 18.97 -5.21 -13.40
C SER A 416 17.93 -5.46 -14.50
N ALA A 417 16.66 -5.11 -14.24
CA ALA A 417 15.59 -5.16 -15.24
C ALA A 417 15.77 -4.12 -16.35
N ASP A 418 16.12 -2.88 -15.96
CA ASP A 418 16.34 -1.76 -16.88
C ASP A 418 17.48 -2.06 -17.85
N MET A 419 18.63 -2.50 -17.32
CA MET A 419 19.78 -2.96 -18.10
C MET A 419 19.40 -4.04 -19.13
N MET A 420 18.52 -4.98 -18.79
CA MET A 420 18.08 -6.03 -19.74
C MET A 420 17.26 -5.45 -20.90
N ALA A 421 16.40 -4.46 -20.63
CA ALA A 421 15.64 -3.76 -21.65
C ALA A 421 16.57 -2.87 -22.51
N ASP A 422 17.52 -2.19 -21.89
CA ASP A 422 18.49 -1.30 -22.55
C ASP A 422 19.47 -2.06 -23.44
N LEU A 423 19.93 -3.25 -23.04
CA LEU A 423 20.76 -4.10 -23.89
C LEU A 423 19.96 -4.63 -25.10
N ARG A 424 18.67 -4.92 -24.93
CA ARG A 424 17.79 -5.39 -26.01
C ARG A 424 17.54 -4.29 -27.04
N THR A 425 17.15 -3.10 -26.59
CA THR A 425 16.96 -1.93 -27.46
C THR A 425 18.28 -1.50 -28.08
N GLY A 426 19.34 -1.53 -27.27
CA GLY A 426 20.73 -1.25 -27.65
C GLY A 426 21.23 -2.10 -28.79
N TYR A 427 20.93 -3.40 -28.79
CA TYR A 427 21.25 -4.32 -29.88
C TYR A 427 20.53 -3.93 -31.18
N ILE A 428 19.26 -3.52 -31.10
CA ILE A 428 18.46 -3.12 -32.26
C ILE A 428 19.00 -1.84 -32.91
N VAL A 429 19.42 -0.87 -32.10
CA VAL A 429 19.93 0.42 -32.60
C VAL A 429 21.44 0.44 -32.87
N GLY A 430 22.14 -0.69 -32.66
CA GLY A 430 23.58 -0.82 -32.91
C GLY A 430 24.47 -0.11 -31.87
N SER A 431 23.99 0.03 -30.64
CA SER A 431 24.77 0.59 -29.54
C SER A 431 25.83 -0.39 -29.01
N ILE A 432 26.79 0.12 -28.22
CA ILE A 432 27.86 -0.68 -27.61
C ILE A 432 27.48 -0.98 -26.15
N PRO A 433 27.30 -2.26 -25.74
CA PRO A 433 26.84 -2.64 -24.40
C PRO A 433 27.66 -2.03 -23.27
N LYS A 434 28.99 -2.06 -23.39
CA LYS A 434 29.90 -1.42 -22.42
C LYS A 434 29.62 0.06 -22.19
N ARG A 435 29.21 0.81 -23.22
CA ARG A 435 28.91 2.24 -23.07
C ARG A 435 27.59 2.45 -22.34
N GLN A 436 26.59 1.60 -22.59
CA GLN A 436 25.31 1.64 -21.87
C GLN A 436 25.53 1.39 -20.38
N GLN A 437 26.24 0.30 -20.04
CA GLN A 437 26.55 -0.04 -18.65
C GLN A 437 27.30 1.06 -17.89
N ILE A 438 28.25 1.74 -18.54
CA ILE A 438 28.99 2.85 -17.91
C ILE A 438 28.09 4.06 -17.69
N VAL A 439 27.28 4.45 -18.68
CA VAL A 439 26.38 5.60 -18.56
C VAL A 439 25.37 5.35 -17.45
N GLU A 440 24.71 4.19 -17.46
CA GLU A 440 23.70 3.83 -16.47
C GLU A 440 24.28 3.81 -15.06
N LEU A 441 25.47 3.21 -14.86
CA LEU A 441 26.16 3.23 -13.56
C LEU A 441 26.48 4.65 -13.07
N LEU A 442 26.83 5.57 -13.98
CA LEU A 442 27.13 6.96 -13.63
C LEU A 442 25.89 7.81 -13.35
N THR A 443 24.74 7.49 -13.95
CA THR A 443 23.50 8.25 -13.83
C THR A 443 22.48 7.65 -12.86
N THR A 444 22.69 6.41 -12.40
CA THR A 444 21.79 5.65 -11.50
C THR A 444 21.38 6.45 -10.26
N TRP A 445 22.29 7.22 -9.65
CA TRP A 445 22.02 7.98 -8.43
C TRP A 445 21.03 9.14 -8.63
N ILE A 446 20.82 9.59 -9.88
CA ILE A 446 19.90 10.68 -10.20
C ILE A 446 18.46 10.24 -9.94
N GLY A 447 18.12 8.99 -10.26
CA GLY A 447 16.78 8.44 -10.10
C GLY A 447 16.21 8.58 -8.69
N PRO A 448 16.88 8.04 -7.65
CA PRO A 448 16.44 8.21 -6.26
C PRO A 448 16.27 9.67 -5.84
N VAL A 449 17.18 10.57 -6.24
CA VAL A 449 17.09 12.00 -5.92
C VAL A 449 15.84 12.62 -6.53
N VAL A 450 15.61 12.39 -7.83
CA VAL A 450 14.44 12.93 -8.53
C VAL A 450 13.15 12.34 -7.99
N CYS A 451 13.06 11.02 -7.79
CA CYS A 451 11.88 10.37 -7.24
C CYS A 451 11.52 10.91 -5.86
N MET A 452 12.51 11.06 -4.96
CA MET A 452 12.26 11.60 -3.62
C MET A 452 11.80 13.06 -3.67
N LEU A 453 12.42 13.89 -4.51
CA LEU A 453 11.97 15.26 -4.72
C LEU A 453 10.53 15.33 -5.24
N THR A 454 10.19 14.49 -6.22
CA THR A 454 8.82 14.44 -6.77
C THR A 454 7.81 14.02 -5.71
N VAL A 455 8.09 12.99 -4.90
CA VAL A 455 7.19 12.56 -3.83
C VAL A 455 7.00 13.67 -2.79
N LEU A 456 8.08 14.37 -2.41
CA LEU A 456 8.00 15.49 -1.47
C LEU A 456 7.18 16.66 -2.03
N LEU A 457 7.39 17.02 -3.31
CA LEU A 457 6.63 18.06 -3.99
C LEU A 457 5.14 17.71 -4.08
N ILE A 458 4.81 16.45 -4.41
CA ILE A 458 3.41 15.99 -4.45
C ILE A 458 2.80 16.05 -3.04
N ALA A 459 3.52 15.57 -2.02
CA ALA A 459 3.03 15.58 -0.64
C ALA A 459 2.77 17.01 -0.14
N GLN A 460 3.69 17.95 -0.41
CA GLN A 460 3.53 19.37 -0.09
C GLN A 460 2.35 19.98 -0.83
N ALA A 461 2.30 19.83 -2.16
CA ALA A 461 1.23 20.38 -2.98
C ALA A 461 -0.15 19.82 -2.62
N THR A 462 -0.24 18.56 -2.24
CA THR A 462 -1.50 17.93 -1.81
C THR A 462 -1.94 18.45 -0.45
N THR A 463 -0.99 18.63 0.48
CA THR A 463 -1.27 19.18 1.81
C THR A 463 -1.72 20.65 1.71
N GLU A 464 -1.07 21.44 0.85
CA GLU A 464 -1.39 22.86 0.65
C GLU A 464 -2.71 23.08 -0.11
N ASN A 465 -2.97 22.33 -1.19
CA ASN A 465 -4.14 22.57 -2.04
C ASN A 465 -5.40 21.81 -1.61
N SER A 466 -5.25 20.65 -0.97
CA SER A 466 -6.39 19.79 -0.62
C SER A 466 -6.55 19.57 0.89
N GLY A 467 -5.59 20.00 1.72
CA GLY A 467 -5.59 19.77 3.17
C GLY A 467 -5.51 18.28 3.56
N ARG A 468 -5.28 17.39 2.59
CA ARG A 468 -5.31 15.93 2.74
C ARG A 468 -3.87 15.41 2.80
N PRO A 469 -3.36 14.97 3.96
CA PRO A 469 -2.05 14.35 4.03
C PRO A 469 -2.05 13.02 3.28
N MET A 470 -0.88 12.61 2.76
CA MET A 470 -0.69 11.28 2.16
C MET A 470 -0.26 10.30 3.26
N GLY A 471 -0.95 9.16 3.39
CA GLY A 471 -0.61 8.19 4.43
C GLY A 471 -1.71 7.18 4.78
N GLU A 472 -1.42 6.34 5.77
CA GLU A 472 -2.37 5.37 6.31
C GLU A 472 -3.56 6.09 6.95
N GLY A 473 -4.79 5.68 6.63
CA GLY A 473 -6.01 6.30 7.16
C GLY A 473 -6.41 7.63 6.51
N THR A 474 -5.75 8.03 5.41
CA THR A 474 -6.08 9.24 4.63
C THR A 474 -6.77 8.89 3.32
N ASP A 475 -7.39 9.88 2.68
CA ASP A 475 -8.01 9.75 1.36
C ASP A 475 -7.01 9.37 0.25
N ILE A 476 -5.70 9.54 0.49
CA ILE A 476 -4.62 9.23 -0.44
C ILE A 476 -3.69 8.18 0.19
N PRO A 477 -4.08 6.90 0.16
CA PRO A 477 -3.32 5.85 0.82
C PRO A 477 -2.04 5.54 0.05
N ALA A 478 -0.90 5.56 0.77
CA ALA A 478 0.38 5.08 0.26
C ALA A 478 0.41 3.54 0.28
N ALA A 479 -0.27 2.90 -0.68
CA ALA A 479 -0.55 1.45 -0.66
C ALA A 479 0.68 0.54 -0.46
N GLN A 480 1.85 0.89 -1.02
CA GLN A 480 3.09 0.14 -0.83
C GLN A 480 3.69 0.34 0.57
N ALA A 481 3.64 1.57 1.10
CA ALA A 481 4.10 1.86 2.45
C ALA A 481 3.21 1.18 3.50
N VAL A 482 1.89 1.17 3.29
CA VAL A 482 0.92 0.45 4.14
C VAL A 482 1.18 -1.06 4.09
N ALA A 483 1.43 -1.63 2.91
CA ALA A 483 1.76 -3.05 2.79
C ALA A 483 3.08 -3.40 3.52
N LEU A 484 4.12 -2.59 3.35
CA LEU A 484 5.38 -2.78 4.06
C LEU A 484 5.20 -2.64 5.58
N HIS A 485 4.44 -1.65 6.04
CA HIS A 485 4.08 -1.47 7.44
C HIS A 485 3.37 -2.70 7.99
N SER A 486 2.36 -3.24 7.29
CA SER A 486 1.63 -4.44 7.72
C SER A 486 2.51 -5.70 7.83
N ILE A 487 3.56 -5.81 7.01
CA ILE A 487 4.48 -6.95 7.09
C ILE A 487 5.44 -6.78 8.24
N ILE A 488 5.97 -5.58 8.47
CA ILE A 488 6.83 -5.29 9.61
C ILE A 488 6.06 -5.55 10.91
N THR A 489 4.84 -5.02 11.03
CA THR A 489 3.99 -5.26 12.21
C THR A 489 3.54 -6.71 12.31
N GLY A 490 3.31 -7.41 11.20
CA GLY A 490 3.01 -8.84 11.19
C GLY A 490 4.19 -9.70 11.66
N VAL A 491 5.42 -9.39 11.23
CA VAL A 491 6.66 -10.04 11.72
C VAL A 491 6.86 -9.75 13.21
N GLN A 492 6.68 -8.48 13.61
CA GLN A 492 6.76 -8.05 15.00
C GLN A 492 5.59 -8.52 15.87
N GLY A 493 4.48 -8.96 15.29
CA GLY A 493 3.30 -9.46 16.00
C GLY A 493 3.28 -10.98 16.11
N GLY A 494 4.16 -11.68 15.38
CA GLY A 494 4.16 -13.15 15.30
C GLY A 494 3.06 -13.73 14.39
N ASP A 495 2.22 -12.90 13.79
CA ASP A 495 1.05 -13.29 13.00
C ASP A 495 1.33 -13.37 11.48
N LEU A 496 2.59 -13.28 11.06
CA LEU A 496 2.90 -13.36 9.63
C LEU A 496 2.60 -14.76 9.08
N PRO A 497 1.86 -14.89 7.96
CA PRO A 497 1.48 -16.20 7.40
C PRO A 497 2.64 -16.85 6.62
N TYR A 498 3.73 -17.20 7.30
CA TYR A 498 4.93 -17.83 6.70
C TYR A 498 4.58 -19.07 5.86
N VAL A 499 3.59 -19.85 6.31
CA VAL A 499 3.11 -21.05 5.61
C VAL A 499 2.51 -20.70 4.24
N LEU A 500 1.84 -19.57 4.08
CA LEU A 500 1.27 -19.17 2.79
C LEU A 500 2.36 -18.73 1.80
N TYR A 501 3.40 -18.04 2.27
CA TYR A 501 4.57 -17.75 1.44
C TYR A 501 5.27 -19.04 1.00
N GLY A 502 5.43 -20.00 1.90
CA GLY A 502 6.07 -21.29 1.62
C GLY A 502 5.23 -22.24 0.75
N LEU A 503 3.90 -22.27 0.90
CA LEU A 503 3.00 -23.07 0.05
C LEU A 503 2.88 -22.52 -1.37
N GLY A 504 3.05 -21.21 -1.53
CA GLY A 504 3.09 -20.60 -2.85
C GLY A 504 4.35 -21.03 -3.62
N GLY A 505 5.51 -21.00 -2.95
CA GLY A 505 6.82 -21.30 -3.55
C GLY A 505 7.03 -22.78 -3.87
#